data_AF-A0A7L3IEU6-F1
#
_entry.id   AF-A0A7L3IEU6-F1
#
_cell.length_a   1.000
_cell.length_b   1.000
_cell.length_c   1.000
_cell.angle_alpha   90.00
_cell.angle_beta   90.00
_cell.angle_gamma   90.00
#
_symmetry.space_group_name_H-M   'P 1'
#
loop_
_entity.id
_entity.type
_entity.pdbx_description
1 polymer ?
#
loop_
_entity_poly.entity_id
_entity_poly.type
_entity_poly.pdbx_seq_one_letter_code
_entity_poly.pdbx_strand_id
1 'polypeptide(L)'
;NAVIGRYKLSVQSGSSSPASLGTFVLLFNPWSSGDDVFMPNKAECEEYVLEEFGIIFAGNKNHISSFGWNFGQFQGDILNICLSIMDRSLYYRQDPVTDVSHRHDPRYLGRVLSAMVNANDDQGVVLGNWSGKYEGGKNPSSWTGSGEILQSWKKSGFKPVKYGQCWVFAAVLTTVLRCLGIPTRTITNFSSAHDADGNLRVDEFYDADGNHLERGADSVWNFHVWNESWFTRHDLGPSYSGWQILDATPQEESGGIYQCGPASRYAVKEGEVDLDYDCPFVFAEVNADCMYWNYDSATGKKTLIFSKSTEIGDSMSTKAVGRDDRVDVTSDYKYEEGSAKEREIFKKARKKLGLEDKFDPTAPTQEEIEQKPDISGKFKVAGSLEVGKDLSLLLILENLQSDAKTVNVNMTAWSTLYTRRPVNEIWKDSISVTLAPKEEKQFPIKIKYPEYQQQLTTDKTIQVTALCHVEDGIQVLVQRNITLDNPAIDIQVLGEAKVNKEVVVEVAFTNPIDTEVTDCVLQVEGSDLLPGILELRIPPLKASEKSSTKFKIIPSEAGPKHLLVNFSCDKFPDIKTFKTVNV
;
A
#
# COMPACT_ATOMS: atom_id res chain seq x y z
N ASN A 1 -27.85 15.01 8.86
CA ASN A 1 -28.80 14.34 7.92
C ASN A 1 -29.16 15.17 6.69
N ALA A 2 -28.64 16.40 6.51
CA ALA A 2 -28.77 17.07 5.21
C ALA A 2 -27.87 16.36 4.18
N VAL A 3 -28.28 16.37 2.92
CA VAL A 3 -27.48 15.85 1.79
C VAL A 3 -26.27 16.77 1.56
N ILE A 4 -25.07 16.23 1.35
CA ILE A 4 -23.91 17.07 1.02
C ILE A 4 -23.95 17.47 -0.47
N GLY A 5 -23.29 18.57 -0.82
CA GLY A 5 -23.10 18.99 -2.21
C GLY A 5 -23.43 20.45 -2.47
N ARG A 6 -23.75 20.77 -3.73
CA ARG A 6 -24.04 22.14 -4.18
C ARG A 6 -25.50 22.48 -3.97
N TYR A 7 -25.75 23.58 -3.29
CA TYR A 7 -27.08 24.11 -3.00
C TYR A 7 -27.32 25.45 -3.70
N LYS A 8 -28.58 25.69 -4.05
CA LYS A 8 -29.10 27.02 -4.44
C LYS A 8 -30.00 27.52 -3.31
N LEU A 9 -29.76 28.74 -2.85
CA LEU A 9 -30.57 29.39 -1.82
C LEU A 9 -31.47 30.44 -2.47
N SER A 10 -32.77 30.36 -2.21
CA SER A 10 -33.77 31.34 -2.69
C SER A 10 -34.66 31.77 -1.54
N VAL A 11 -35.13 33.02 -1.58
CA VAL A 11 -36.10 33.57 -0.63
C VAL A 11 -37.40 33.92 -1.35
N GLN A 12 -38.53 33.59 -0.74
CA GLN A 12 -39.85 33.96 -1.24
C GLN A 12 -40.60 34.75 -0.15
N SER A 13 -41.08 35.95 -0.49
CA SER A 13 -41.84 36.80 0.43
C SER A 13 -43.27 36.95 -0.06
N GLY A 14 -44.22 36.29 0.61
CA GLY A 14 -45.62 36.27 0.21
C GLY A 14 -45.83 35.57 -1.14
N SER A 15 -46.61 36.18 -2.04
CA SER A 15 -46.90 35.65 -3.37
C SER A 15 -45.88 36.05 -4.43
N SER A 16 -44.73 36.64 -4.05
CA SER A 16 -43.67 36.98 -5.01
C SER A 16 -43.08 35.71 -5.62
N SER A 17 -42.47 35.81 -6.81
CA SER A 17 -41.58 34.77 -7.29
C SER A 17 -40.38 34.60 -6.34
N PRO A 18 -39.83 33.38 -6.19
CA PRO A 18 -38.61 33.17 -5.41
C PRO A 18 -37.44 33.98 -6.00
N ALA A 19 -36.79 34.79 -5.17
CA ALA A 19 -35.57 35.50 -5.52
C ALA A 19 -34.34 34.67 -5.14
N SER A 20 -33.45 34.41 -6.09
CA SER A 20 -32.20 33.69 -5.84
C SER A 20 -31.24 34.54 -5.01
N LEU A 21 -30.76 34.01 -3.88
CA LEU A 21 -29.76 34.64 -3.02
C LEU A 21 -28.33 34.21 -3.39
N GLY A 22 -28.15 32.99 -3.92
CA GLY A 22 -26.84 32.51 -4.35
C GLY A 22 -26.71 30.99 -4.25
N THR A 23 -25.47 30.52 -4.24
CA THR A 23 -25.12 29.10 -4.10
C THR A 23 -24.13 28.89 -2.97
N PHE A 24 -24.21 27.73 -2.33
CA PHE A 24 -23.23 27.31 -1.31
C PHE A 24 -22.94 25.82 -1.45
N VAL A 25 -21.84 25.36 -0.84
CA VAL A 25 -21.53 23.95 -0.69
C VAL A 25 -21.78 23.55 0.75
N LEU A 26 -22.49 22.44 0.95
CA LEU A 26 -22.64 21.79 2.24
C LEU A 26 -21.78 20.53 2.27
N LEU A 27 -21.01 20.34 3.34
CA LEU A 27 -20.13 19.19 3.57
C LEU A 27 -20.55 18.48 4.86
N PHE A 28 -19.97 17.30 5.11
CA PHE A 28 -20.06 16.66 6.42
C PHE A 28 -19.40 17.51 7.50
N ASN A 29 -19.85 17.36 8.75
CA ASN A 29 -19.37 18.17 9.86
C ASN A 29 -18.81 17.30 11.01
N PRO A 30 -17.50 16.98 11.00
CA PRO A 30 -16.89 16.15 12.04
C PRO A 30 -16.77 16.83 13.40
N TRP A 31 -17.09 18.14 13.51
CA TRP A 31 -17.16 18.87 14.78
C TRP A 31 -18.57 18.87 15.41
N SER A 32 -19.59 18.41 14.69
CA SER A 32 -20.97 18.40 15.17
C SER A 32 -21.33 17.06 15.77
N SER A 33 -21.65 17.01 17.07
CA SER A 33 -22.04 15.77 17.77
C SER A 33 -23.33 15.12 17.26
N GLY A 34 -24.10 15.82 16.42
CA GLY A 34 -25.28 15.29 15.74
C GLY A 34 -25.03 14.81 14.31
N ASP A 35 -23.77 14.80 13.85
CA ASP A 35 -23.36 14.28 12.54
C ASP A 35 -22.79 12.87 12.68
N ASP A 36 -23.03 12.01 11.68
CA ASP A 36 -22.57 10.61 11.68
C ASP A 36 -21.05 10.51 11.59
N VAL A 37 -20.37 11.55 11.09
CA VAL A 37 -18.90 11.63 11.02
C VAL A 37 -18.26 12.30 12.23
N PHE A 38 -19.01 12.54 13.31
CA PHE A 38 -18.51 13.26 14.47
C PHE A 38 -17.27 12.60 15.08
N MET A 39 -16.19 13.37 15.20
CA MET A 39 -14.95 12.95 15.81
C MET A 39 -14.67 13.85 17.04
N PRO A 40 -14.76 13.31 18.27
CA PRO A 40 -14.73 14.13 19.48
C PRO A 40 -13.34 14.73 19.77
N ASN A 41 -12.27 14.08 19.31
CA ASN A 41 -10.91 14.54 19.56
C ASN A 41 -10.51 15.58 18.51
N LYS A 42 -10.32 16.83 18.96
CA LYS A 42 -9.93 17.93 18.08
C LYS A 42 -8.62 17.64 17.33
N ALA A 43 -7.61 17.09 17.99
CA ALA A 43 -6.31 16.81 17.34
C ALA A 43 -6.45 15.75 16.23
N GLU A 44 -7.35 14.79 16.42
CA GLU A 44 -7.68 13.81 15.37
C GLU A 44 -8.45 14.47 14.22
N CYS A 45 -9.35 15.45 14.47
CA CYS A 45 -9.95 16.23 13.39
C CYS A 45 -8.91 17.04 12.61
N GLU A 46 -7.92 17.65 13.30
CA GLU A 46 -6.82 18.34 12.61
C GLU A 46 -6.07 17.36 11.70
N GLU A 47 -5.66 16.19 12.18
CA GLU A 47 -4.92 15.20 11.39
C GLU A 47 -5.74 14.54 10.27
N TYR A 48 -6.99 14.17 10.54
CA TYR A 48 -7.78 13.31 9.66
C TYR A 48 -8.73 14.07 8.75
N VAL A 49 -8.82 15.40 8.87
CA VAL A 49 -9.64 16.26 8.01
C VAL A 49 -8.83 17.42 7.44
N LEU A 50 -8.07 18.13 8.28
CA LEU A 50 -7.43 19.39 7.92
C LEU A 50 -5.99 19.26 7.43
N GLU A 51 -5.24 18.25 7.89
CA GLU A 51 -3.87 18.04 7.47
C GLU A 51 -3.81 17.66 5.98
N GLU A 52 -3.00 18.38 5.20
CA GLU A 52 -2.82 18.19 3.76
C GLU A 52 -1.60 17.32 3.44
N PHE A 53 -0.69 17.13 4.40
CA PHE A 53 0.48 16.27 4.26
C PHE A 53 0.27 14.91 4.93
N GLY A 54 0.45 13.84 4.17
CA GLY A 54 0.42 12.46 4.64
C GLY A 54 1.78 11.78 4.60
N ILE A 55 1.89 10.66 5.30
CA ILE A 55 2.99 9.71 5.18
C ILE A 55 2.38 8.35 4.89
N ILE A 56 2.88 7.71 3.84
CA ILE A 56 2.48 6.36 3.45
C ILE A 56 3.67 5.42 3.72
N PHE A 57 3.38 4.31 4.40
CA PHE A 57 4.35 3.28 4.68
C PHE A 57 4.38 2.25 3.55
N ALA A 58 5.57 1.74 3.25
CA ALA A 58 5.84 0.82 2.15
C ALA A 58 7.03 -0.10 2.50
N GLY A 59 7.51 -0.87 1.52
CA GLY A 59 8.63 -1.80 1.70
C GLY A 59 8.13 -3.21 2.01
N ASN A 60 8.63 -3.83 3.07
CA ASN A 60 8.12 -5.14 3.52
C ASN A 60 8.18 -5.24 5.05
N LYS A 61 7.55 -6.26 5.64
CA LYS A 61 7.47 -6.43 7.11
C LYS A 61 8.82 -6.45 7.84
N ASN A 62 9.91 -6.83 7.17
CA ASN A 62 11.25 -6.84 7.76
C ASN A 62 12.01 -5.51 7.58
N HIS A 63 11.54 -4.63 6.69
CA HIS A 63 12.18 -3.37 6.34
C HIS A 63 11.11 -2.37 5.86
N ILE A 64 10.49 -1.69 6.81
CA ILE A 64 9.43 -0.70 6.57
C ILE A 64 10.08 0.62 6.18
N SER A 65 9.74 1.11 5.00
CA SER A 65 10.08 2.45 4.52
C SER A 65 8.84 3.35 4.51
N SER A 66 9.03 4.63 4.24
CA SER A 66 7.94 5.59 4.13
C SER A 66 8.28 6.71 3.17
N PHE A 67 7.26 7.30 2.57
CA PHE A 67 7.39 8.53 1.78
C PHE A 67 6.23 9.47 2.10
N GLY A 68 6.48 10.77 1.96
CA GLY A 68 5.44 11.78 2.13
C GLY A 68 4.52 11.86 0.91
N TRP A 69 3.29 12.32 1.14
CA TRP A 69 2.30 12.53 0.10
C TRP A 69 1.55 13.84 0.33
N ASN A 70 1.37 14.64 -0.71
CA ASN A 70 0.55 15.85 -0.66
C ASN A 70 -0.92 15.51 -1.01
N PHE A 71 -1.80 15.39 -0.02
CA PHE A 71 -3.23 15.25 -0.25
C PHE A 71 -3.79 16.52 -0.89
N GLY A 72 -3.45 17.69 -0.34
CA GLY A 72 -3.75 18.99 -0.95
C GLY A 72 -5.25 19.27 -1.14
N GLN A 73 -6.10 18.82 -0.21
CA GLN A 73 -7.56 18.92 -0.34
C GLN A 73 -8.09 20.37 -0.40
N PHE A 74 -7.29 21.37 0.01
CA PHE A 74 -7.64 22.80 -0.08
C PHE A 74 -7.04 23.51 -1.28
N GLN A 75 -6.23 22.81 -2.08
CA GLN A 75 -5.65 23.38 -3.28
C GLN A 75 -6.73 23.75 -4.32
N GLY A 76 -6.34 24.62 -5.26
CA GLY A 76 -7.24 25.18 -6.26
C GLY A 76 -8.07 24.12 -6.99
N ASP A 77 -9.39 24.33 -6.98
CA ASP A 77 -10.39 23.54 -7.71
C ASP A 77 -10.61 22.08 -7.21
N ILE A 78 -9.86 21.62 -6.21
CA ILE A 78 -9.97 20.24 -5.68
C ILE A 78 -11.37 19.95 -5.13
N LEU A 79 -11.95 20.85 -4.32
CA LEU A 79 -13.34 20.70 -3.86
C LEU A 79 -14.33 20.55 -5.01
N ASN A 80 -14.16 21.31 -6.08
CA ASN A 80 -15.07 21.21 -7.21
C ASN A 80 -14.96 19.87 -7.92
N ILE A 81 -13.73 19.36 -8.07
CA ILE A 81 -13.43 18.05 -8.66
C ILE A 81 -14.05 16.96 -7.79
N CYS A 82 -13.82 16.97 -6.48
CA CYS A 82 -14.38 15.99 -5.53
C CYS A 82 -15.91 15.92 -5.62
N LEU A 83 -16.58 17.06 -5.69
CA LEU A 83 -18.03 17.10 -5.89
C LEU A 83 -18.46 16.55 -7.26
N SER A 84 -17.67 16.79 -8.31
CA SER A 84 -17.93 16.23 -9.66
C SER A 84 -17.67 14.74 -9.77
N ILE A 85 -16.86 14.13 -8.90
CA ILE A 85 -16.68 12.68 -8.83
C ILE A 85 -18.03 12.02 -8.51
N MET A 86 -18.76 12.53 -7.51
CA MET A 86 -20.07 11.99 -7.13
C MET A 86 -21.09 12.08 -8.27
N ASP A 87 -21.08 13.17 -9.03
CA ASP A 87 -21.98 13.38 -10.19
C ASP A 87 -21.62 12.53 -11.42
N ARG A 88 -20.65 11.62 -11.30
CA ARG A 88 -20.13 10.78 -12.40
C ARG A 88 -20.17 9.29 -12.11
N SER A 89 -20.58 8.89 -10.90
CA SER A 89 -20.72 7.49 -10.48
C SER A 89 -21.71 6.72 -11.35
N LEU A 90 -21.53 5.41 -11.43
CA LEU A 90 -22.52 4.52 -12.04
C LEU A 90 -23.90 4.70 -11.39
N TYR A 91 -23.93 4.85 -10.06
CA TYR A 91 -25.14 5.12 -9.29
C TYR A 91 -25.86 6.40 -9.73
N TYR A 92 -25.12 7.50 -9.86
CA TYR A 92 -25.67 8.77 -10.35
C TYR A 92 -26.15 8.68 -11.80
N ARG A 93 -25.41 7.99 -12.68
CA ARG A 93 -25.83 7.81 -14.08
C ARG A 93 -27.11 6.98 -14.21
N GLN A 94 -27.28 6.01 -13.33
CA GLN A 94 -28.44 5.13 -13.31
C GLN A 94 -29.69 5.85 -12.76
N ASP A 95 -29.56 6.48 -11.59
CA ASP A 95 -30.64 7.26 -10.97
C ASP A 95 -30.07 8.46 -10.18
N PRO A 96 -29.98 9.63 -10.82
CA PRO A 96 -29.44 10.84 -10.19
C PRO A 96 -30.22 11.28 -8.94
N VAL A 97 -31.54 11.06 -8.90
CA VAL A 97 -32.39 11.52 -7.81
C VAL A 97 -32.13 10.68 -6.57
N THR A 98 -32.08 9.36 -6.74
CA THR A 98 -31.80 8.42 -5.66
C THR A 98 -30.37 8.58 -5.15
N ASP A 99 -29.37 8.66 -6.04
CA ASP A 99 -27.96 8.92 -5.65
C ASP A 99 -27.84 10.19 -4.80
N VAL A 100 -28.38 11.32 -5.27
CA VAL A 100 -28.34 12.59 -4.55
C VAL A 100 -29.03 12.46 -3.18
N SER A 101 -30.16 11.77 -3.10
CA SER A 101 -30.89 11.60 -1.82
C SER A 101 -30.08 10.84 -0.76
N HIS A 102 -29.16 9.97 -1.18
CA HIS A 102 -28.31 9.17 -0.28
C HIS A 102 -26.99 9.84 0.11
N ARG A 103 -26.61 10.99 -0.47
CA ARG A 103 -25.34 11.67 -0.13
C ARG A 103 -25.32 12.31 1.26
N HIS A 104 -26.36 12.12 2.07
CA HIS A 104 -26.32 12.44 3.49
C HIS A 104 -25.62 11.34 4.32
N ASP A 105 -25.43 10.16 3.75
CA ASP A 105 -24.91 8.98 4.43
C ASP A 105 -23.43 8.75 4.09
N PRO A 106 -22.51 8.83 5.06
CA PRO A 106 -21.09 8.59 4.81
C PRO A 106 -20.79 7.15 4.38
N ARG A 107 -21.66 6.17 4.72
CA ARG A 107 -21.50 4.78 4.27
C ARG A 107 -21.68 4.67 2.77
N TYR A 108 -22.77 5.25 2.26
CA TYR A 108 -23.08 5.29 0.84
C TYR A 108 -21.98 6.01 0.08
N LEU A 109 -21.59 7.21 0.52
CA LEU A 109 -20.57 7.98 -0.17
C LEU A 109 -19.20 7.33 -0.12
N GLY A 110 -18.79 6.78 1.03
CA GLY A 110 -17.53 6.03 1.14
C GLY A 110 -17.46 4.91 0.11
N ARG A 111 -18.55 4.13 -0.03
CA ARG A 111 -18.64 3.05 -1.02
C ARG A 111 -18.59 3.55 -2.46
N VAL A 112 -19.40 4.56 -2.80
CA VAL A 112 -19.40 5.17 -4.15
C VAL A 112 -18.01 5.69 -4.53
N LEU A 113 -17.30 6.31 -3.57
CA LEU A 113 -15.98 6.87 -3.79
C LEU A 113 -14.90 5.80 -3.91
N SER A 114 -15.03 4.67 -3.20
CA SER A 114 -14.14 3.51 -3.40
C SER A 114 -14.19 3.00 -4.84
N ALA A 115 -15.37 3.00 -5.46
CA ALA A 115 -15.55 2.68 -6.88
C ALA A 115 -14.97 3.78 -7.80
N MET A 116 -15.38 5.03 -7.58
CA MET A 116 -15.09 6.13 -8.49
C MET A 116 -13.61 6.55 -8.55
N VAL A 117 -12.81 6.18 -7.55
CA VAL A 117 -11.38 6.49 -7.54
C VAL A 117 -10.62 5.56 -8.49
N ASN A 118 -11.05 4.32 -8.69
CA ASN A 118 -10.57 3.49 -9.79
C ASN A 118 -11.39 3.70 -11.06
N ALA A 119 -10.90 3.20 -12.20
CA ALA A 119 -11.48 3.44 -13.52
C ALA A 119 -11.91 2.15 -14.22
N ASN A 120 -12.15 1.08 -13.45
CA ASN A 120 -12.33 -0.26 -14.01
C ASN A 120 -13.71 -0.41 -14.68
N ASP A 121 -14.77 0.04 -14.02
CA ASP A 121 -16.16 -0.16 -14.49
C ASP A 121 -16.78 1.11 -15.08
N ASP A 122 -16.18 2.26 -14.80
CA ASP A 122 -16.67 3.56 -15.22
C ASP A 122 -15.54 4.47 -15.73
N GLN A 123 -15.77 5.77 -15.72
CA GLN A 123 -14.75 6.76 -16.09
C GLN A 123 -14.15 7.41 -14.84
N GLY A 124 -13.91 6.61 -13.81
CA GLY A 124 -13.32 7.06 -12.57
C GLY A 124 -11.88 7.55 -12.73
N VAL A 125 -11.26 7.88 -11.59
CA VAL A 125 -10.11 8.80 -11.57
C VAL A 125 -8.84 8.14 -12.09
N VAL A 126 -8.45 7.00 -11.53
CA VAL A 126 -7.12 6.40 -11.72
C VAL A 126 -7.22 5.04 -12.40
N LEU A 127 -6.37 4.79 -13.39
CA LEU A 127 -6.23 3.46 -14.00
C LEU A 127 -5.05 2.71 -13.37
N GLY A 128 -5.30 1.51 -12.85
CA GLY A 128 -4.29 0.68 -12.20
C GLY A 128 -3.30 0.04 -13.19
N ASN A 129 -2.04 -0.12 -12.79
CA ASN A 129 -1.07 -0.89 -13.56
C ASN A 129 0.04 -1.47 -12.65
N TRP A 130 0.15 -2.81 -12.64
CA TRP A 130 1.15 -3.58 -11.90
C TRP A 130 2.04 -4.42 -12.83
N SER A 131 2.21 -4.01 -14.09
CA SER A 131 3.05 -4.76 -15.04
C SER A 131 4.55 -4.46 -14.93
N GLY A 132 4.93 -3.43 -14.17
CA GLY A 132 6.29 -2.86 -14.17
C GLY A 132 6.63 -2.06 -15.44
N LYS A 133 5.68 -1.91 -16.38
CA LYS A 133 5.83 -1.15 -17.62
C LYS A 133 4.74 -0.10 -17.74
N TYR A 134 5.12 1.17 -17.78
CA TYR A 134 4.20 2.30 -17.63
C TYR A 134 4.11 3.18 -18.89
N GLU A 135 4.36 2.61 -20.07
CA GLU A 135 4.24 3.31 -21.35
C GLU A 135 2.84 3.92 -21.54
N GLY A 136 2.78 5.16 -22.03
CA GLY A 136 1.53 5.89 -22.21
C GLY A 136 0.94 6.50 -20.93
N GLY A 137 1.65 6.45 -19.81
CA GLY A 137 1.29 7.08 -18.54
C GLY A 137 2.52 7.46 -17.71
N LYS A 138 2.27 7.85 -16.46
CA LYS A 138 3.29 8.09 -15.43
C LYS A 138 3.49 6.82 -14.62
N ASN A 139 4.74 6.53 -14.23
CA ASN A 139 5.02 5.48 -13.25
C ASN A 139 4.28 5.82 -11.94
N PRO A 140 3.53 4.87 -11.34
CA PRO A 140 2.83 5.08 -10.07
C PRO A 140 3.73 5.63 -8.95
N SER A 141 5.01 5.24 -8.93
CA SER A 141 5.99 5.72 -7.96
C SER A 141 6.45 7.15 -8.21
N SER A 142 6.14 7.79 -9.34
CA SER A 142 6.52 9.19 -9.58
C SER A 142 5.50 10.21 -9.06
N TRP A 143 4.31 9.79 -8.63
CA TRP A 143 3.33 10.69 -8.04
C TRP A 143 3.75 11.12 -6.64
N THR A 144 3.64 12.41 -6.34
CA THR A 144 3.98 12.97 -5.03
C THR A 144 2.76 13.54 -4.30
N GLY A 145 1.64 13.72 -5.02
CA GLY A 145 0.40 14.24 -4.46
C GLY A 145 -0.86 13.94 -5.29
N SER A 146 -2.02 14.06 -4.65
CA SER A 146 -3.34 13.79 -5.24
C SER A 146 -3.84 14.93 -6.12
N GLY A 147 -3.40 16.16 -5.85
CA GLY A 147 -3.86 17.36 -6.56
C GLY A 147 -3.59 17.29 -8.07
N GLU A 148 -2.36 16.91 -8.47
CA GLU A 148 -1.96 16.74 -9.87
C GLU A 148 -2.84 15.69 -10.58
N ILE A 149 -3.16 14.58 -9.90
CA ILE A 149 -3.99 13.48 -10.42
C ILE A 149 -5.42 13.98 -10.67
N LEU A 150 -6.05 14.55 -9.64
CA LEU A 150 -7.45 15.01 -9.71
C LEU A 150 -7.64 16.13 -10.76
N GLN A 151 -6.70 17.09 -10.80
CA GLN A 151 -6.73 18.17 -11.80
C GLN A 151 -6.48 17.63 -13.21
N SER A 152 -5.58 16.66 -13.38
CA SER A 152 -5.33 16.01 -14.67
C SER A 152 -6.56 15.25 -15.17
N TRP A 153 -7.25 14.53 -14.28
CA TRP A 153 -8.50 13.86 -14.58
C TRP A 153 -9.56 14.85 -15.08
N LYS A 154 -9.77 15.97 -14.39
CA LYS A 154 -10.69 17.02 -14.86
C LYS A 154 -10.25 17.63 -16.19
N LYS A 155 -8.97 17.98 -16.33
CA LYS A 155 -8.40 18.62 -17.53
C LYS A 155 -8.49 17.75 -18.78
N SER A 156 -8.39 16.43 -18.63
CA SER A 156 -8.49 15.46 -19.73
C SER A 156 -9.94 15.23 -20.20
N GLY A 157 -10.92 15.91 -19.58
CA GLY A 157 -12.33 15.66 -19.81
C GLY A 157 -12.82 14.40 -19.08
N PHE A 158 -12.29 14.14 -17.89
CA PHE A 158 -12.63 12.99 -17.03
C PHE A 158 -12.20 11.65 -17.64
N LYS A 159 -11.06 11.64 -18.34
CA LYS A 159 -10.42 10.39 -18.78
C LYS A 159 -9.51 9.86 -17.67
N PRO A 160 -9.47 8.53 -17.46
CA PRO A 160 -8.65 7.93 -16.41
C PRO A 160 -7.18 8.35 -16.47
N VAL A 161 -6.62 8.69 -15.32
CA VAL A 161 -5.22 9.08 -15.15
C VAL A 161 -4.37 7.83 -15.06
N LYS A 162 -3.35 7.77 -15.91
CA LYS A 162 -2.44 6.63 -16.03
C LYS A 162 -1.09 6.96 -15.36
N TYR A 163 -0.57 6.17 -14.44
CA TYR A 163 -1.15 4.98 -13.79
C TYR A 163 -1.08 5.10 -12.27
N GLY A 164 -1.85 4.27 -11.56
CA GLY A 164 -1.78 4.14 -10.11
C GLY A 164 -1.54 2.71 -9.64
N GLN A 165 -1.13 2.60 -8.38
CA GLN A 165 -1.05 1.38 -7.57
C GLN A 165 -1.69 1.67 -6.21
N CYS A 166 -1.80 0.69 -5.30
CA CYS A 166 -2.68 0.81 -4.11
C CYS A 166 -2.51 2.10 -3.31
N TRP A 167 -1.28 2.54 -3.03
CA TRP A 167 -1.04 3.79 -2.30
C TRP A 167 -1.55 5.04 -3.05
N VAL A 168 -1.53 5.03 -4.38
CA VAL A 168 -2.06 6.12 -5.21
C VAL A 168 -3.58 6.17 -5.08
N PHE A 169 -4.26 5.01 -5.17
CA PHE A 169 -5.70 4.92 -4.96
C PHE A 169 -6.08 5.37 -3.55
N ALA A 170 -5.40 4.85 -2.52
CA ALA A 170 -5.66 5.21 -1.13
C ALA A 170 -5.41 6.69 -0.85
N ALA A 171 -4.39 7.29 -1.46
CA ALA A 171 -4.09 8.70 -1.24
C ALA A 171 -5.09 9.64 -1.93
N VAL A 172 -5.52 9.29 -3.16
CA VAL A 172 -6.59 10.01 -3.86
C VAL A 172 -7.90 9.87 -3.10
N LEU A 173 -8.27 8.67 -2.64
CA LEU A 173 -9.48 8.45 -1.85
C LEU A 173 -9.44 9.23 -0.53
N THR A 174 -8.30 9.26 0.18
CA THR A 174 -8.11 10.11 1.38
C THR A 174 -8.39 11.57 1.06
N THR A 175 -7.85 12.07 -0.05
CA THR A 175 -8.01 13.47 -0.44
C THR A 175 -9.48 13.81 -0.67
N VAL A 176 -10.19 12.95 -1.40
CA VAL A 176 -11.61 13.17 -1.70
C VAL A 176 -12.46 13.10 -0.43
N LEU A 177 -12.25 12.11 0.44
CA LEU A 177 -13.01 11.95 1.68
C LEU A 177 -12.77 13.10 2.67
N ARG A 178 -11.51 13.49 2.88
CA ARG A 178 -11.15 14.66 3.71
C ARG A 178 -11.77 15.95 3.17
N CYS A 179 -11.70 16.15 1.84
CA CYS A 179 -12.30 17.30 1.18
C CYS A 179 -13.83 17.39 1.39
N LEU A 180 -14.50 16.23 1.49
CA LEU A 180 -15.94 16.17 1.75
C LEU A 180 -16.32 16.22 3.23
N GLY A 181 -15.33 16.31 4.14
CA GLY A 181 -15.52 16.42 5.58
C GLY A 181 -15.62 15.09 6.31
N ILE A 182 -15.29 13.96 5.68
CA ILE A 182 -15.22 12.65 6.33
C ILE A 182 -13.80 12.47 6.89
N PRO A 183 -13.62 12.27 8.21
CA PRO A 183 -12.29 12.02 8.76
C PRO A 183 -11.73 10.70 8.23
N THR A 184 -10.57 10.76 7.58
CA THR A 184 -9.98 9.61 6.88
C THR A 184 -8.46 9.56 7.05
N ARG A 185 -7.91 8.35 7.17
CA ARG A 185 -6.48 8.06 7.17
C ARG A 185 -6.12 6.90 6.24
N THR A 186 -4.88 6.86 5.78
CA THR A 186 -4.33 5.70 5.04
C THR A 186 -3.84 4.64 6.00
N ILE A 187 -4.08 3.38 5.68
CA ILE A 187 -3.54 2.20 6.38
C ILE A 187 -2.67 1.43 5.41
N THR A 188 -1.46 1.06 5.83
CA THR A 188 -0.61 0.11 5.12
C THR A 188 -0.66 -1.22 5.86
N ASN A 189 -1.04 -2.30 5.18
CA ASN A 189 -0.98 -3.67 5.66
C ASN A 189 0.22 -4.40 5.05
N PHE A 190 1.14 -4.96 5.84
CA PHE A 190 2.27 -5.72 5.30
C PHE A 190 1.94 -7.21 5.20
N SER A 191 2.49 -7.90 4.20
CA SER A 191 2.09 -9.27 3.85
C SER A 191 0.56 -9.35 3.66
N SER A 192 -0.01 -8.47 2.85
CA SER A 192 -1.46 -8.46 2.61
C SER A 192 -1.84 -9.58 1.66
N ALA A 193 -2.78 -10.43 2.07
CA ALA A 193 -3.31 -11.46 1.19
C ALA A 193 -4.32 -10.88 0.20
N HIS A 194 -4.40 -11.48 -0.98
CA HIS A 194 -5.54 -11.42 -1.88
C HIS A 194 -6.02 -12.85 -2.01
N ASP A 195 -7.09 -13.19 -1.30
CA ASP A 195 -7.79 -14.49 -1.35
C ASP A 195 -8.90 -14.38 -2.40
N ALA A 196 -8.68 -14.98 -3.56
CA ALA A 196 -9.56 -14.82 -4.71
C ALA A 196 -10.68 -15.86 -4.78
N ASP A 197 -10.60 -16.95 -4.00
CA ASP A 197 -11.63 -17.99 -3.96
C ASP A 197 -12.44 -18.01 -2.65
N GLY A 198 -12.09 -17.13 -1.70
CA GLY A 198 -12.82 -16.87 -0.46
C GLY A 198 -12.70 -18.01 0.56
N ASN A 199 -11.59 -18.75 0.54
CA ASN A 199 -11.36 -19.90 1.40
C ASN A 199 -10.56 -19.58 2.69
N LEU A 200 -10.22 -18.30 2.91
CA LEU A 200 -9.39 -17.75 3.99
C LEU A 200 -7.97 -18.31 4.02
N ARG A 201 -7.45 -18.60 2.84
CA ARG A 201 -6.09 -19.08 2.63
C ARG A 201 -5.57 -18.53 1.29
N VAL A 202 -4.26 -18.50 1.17
CA VAL A 202 -3.56 -18.15 -0.07
C VAL A 202 -2.48 -19.19 -0.37
N ASP A 203 -2.33 -19.51 -1.65
CA ASP A 203 -1.35 -20.48 -2.13
C ASP A 203 -0.18 -19.83 -2.86
N GLU A 204 1.03 -20.13 -2.41
CA GLU A 204 2.27 -19.73 -3.09
C GLU A 204 3.00 -20.96 -3.67
N PHE A 205 3.32 -20.91 -4.96
CA PHE A 205 3.85 -22.06 -5.70
C PHE A 205 5.30 -21.86 -6.11
N TYR A 206 6.14 -22.90 -5.95
CA TYR A 206 7.55 -22.88 -6.32
C TYR A 206 7.89 -24.09 -7.19
N ASP A 207 8.76 -23.92 -8.19
CA ASP A 207 9.29 -25.04 -8.98
C ASP A 207 10.41 -25.79 -8.25
N ALA A 208 10.98 -26.82 -8.90
CA ALA A 208 12.07 -27.64 -8.35
C ALA A 208 13.41 -26.88 -8.20
N ASP A 209 13.56 -25.75 -8.88
CA ASP A 209 14.72 -24.86 -8.77
C ASP A 209 14.52 -23.79 -7.69
N GLY A 210 13.32 -23.70 -7.10
CA GLY A 210 12.96 -22.75 -6.07
C GLY A 210 12.47 -21.40 -6.63
N ASN A 211 12.11 -21.32 -7.91
CA ASN A 211 11.52 -20.12 -8.48
C ASN A 211 10.06 -20.01 -8.08
N HIS A 212 9.64 -18.81 -7.64
CA HIS A 212 8.23 -18.49 -7.42
C HIS A 212 7.47 -18.52 -8.75
N LEU A 213 6.33 -19.19 -8.79
CA LEU A 213 5.47 -19.35 -9.95
C LEU A 213 4.18 -18.55 -9.76
N GLU A 214 3.86 -17.70 -10.72
CA GLU A 214 2.55 -17.02 -10.80
C GLU A 214 1.47 -18.03 -11.19
N ARG A 215 0.85 -18.69 -10.20
CA ARG A 215 -0.23 -19.66 -10.39
C ARG A 215 -1.41 -19.34 -9.49
N GLY A 216 -2.60 -19.28 -10.09
CA GLY A 216 -3.84 -18.95 -9.39
C GLY A 216 -4.13 -17.45 -9.45
N ALA A 217 -5.24 -17.06 -8.83
CA ALA A 217 -5.60 -15.65 -8.64
C ALA A 217 -5.15 -15.13 -7.26
N ASP A 218 -4.88 -16.03 -6.31
CA ASP A 218 -4.35 -15.66 -5.00
C ASP A 218 -2.97 -15.01 -5.11
N SER A 219 -2.71 -14.06 -4.21
CA SER A 219 -1.38 -13.49 -4.06
C SER A 219 -1.13 -12.97 -2.66
N VAL A 220 0.15 -12.81 -2.30
CA VAL A 220 0.55 -12.08 -1.09
C VAL A 220 1.39 -10.89 -1.51
N TRP A 221 0.93 -9.69 -1.19
CA TRP A 221 1.66 -8.47 -1.50
C TRP A 221 2.61 -8.14 -0.34
N ASN A 222 3.80 -7.60 -0.63
CA ASN A 222 4.71 -7.14 0.42
C ASN A 222 4.04 -6.11 1.33
N PHE A 223 3.23 -5.25 0.73
CA PHE A 223 2.27 -4.42 1.43
C PHE A 223 1.08 -4.09 0.52
N HIS A 224 -0.04 -3.72 1.13
CA HIS A 224 -1.20 -3.15 0.49
C HIS A 224 -1.64 -1.89 1.25
N VAL A 225 -2.24 -0.93 0.58
CA VAL A 225 -2.64 0.35 1.19
C VAL A 225 -4.10 0.63 0.88
N TRP A 226 -4.88 0.89 1.93
CA TRP A 226 -6.30 1.27 1.87
C TRP A 226 -6.59 2.44 2.81
N ASN A 227 -7.87 2.73 3.02
CA ASN A 227 -8.34 3.82 3.85
C ASN A 227 -9.16 3.34 5.05
N GLU A 228 -9.04 4.05 6.16
CA GLU A 228 -10.03 4.01 7.23
C GLU A 228 -10.74 5.35 7.30
N SER A 229 -12.07 5.32 7.35
CA SER A 229 -12.92 6.50 7.52
C SER A 229 -13.76 6.40 8.79
N TRP A 230 -13.91 7.51 9.49
CA TRP A 230 -14.59 7.55 10.78
C TRP A 230 -16.06 7.95 10.62
N PHE A 231 -16.98 7.04 10.95
CA PHE A 231 -18.40 7.36 11.08
C PHE A 231 -19.20 6.29 11.82
N THR A 232 -20.44 6.62 12.17
CA THR A 232 -21.39 5.70 12.81
C THR A 232 -21.98 4.68 11.84
N ARG A 233 -22.21 3.45 12.33
CA ARG A 233 -22.85 2.35 11.59
C ARG A 233 -24.24 2.04 12.11
N HIS A 234 -25.22 2.88 11.76
CA HIS A 234 -26.62 2.69 12.20
C HIS A 234 -27.24 1.38 11.72
N ASP A 235 -26.75 0.82 10.62
CA ASP A 235 -27.14 -0.47 10.05
C ASP A 235 -26.66 -1.67 10.87
N LEU A 236 -25.48 -1.57 11.49
CA LEU A 236 -24.88 -2.67 12.26
C LEU A 236 -25.04 -2.50 13.77
N GLY A 237 -25.22 -1.26 14.24
CA GLY A 237 -25.28 -0.88 15.64
C GLY A 237 -24.01 -0.18 16.16
N PRO A 238 -24.08 0.39 17.37
CA PRO A 238 -23.05 1.30 17.90
C PRO A 238 -21.67 0.65 18.05
N SER A 239 -21.60 -0.65 18.37
CA SER A 239 -20.33 -1.37 18.53
C SER A 239 -19.47 -1.45 17.26
N TYR A 240 -20.08 -1.24 16.09
CA TYR A 240 -19.39 -1.30 14.79
C TYR A 240 -19.08 0.08 14.22
N SER A 241 -19.43 1.14 14.95
CA SER A 241 -19.10 2.53 14.59
C SER A 241 -17.61 2.83 14.80
N GLY A 242 -17.14 3.95 14.27
CA GLY A 242 -15.74 4.37 14.33
C GLY A 242 -15.04 4.12 12.99
N TRP A 243 -13.84 3.53 13.01
CA TRP A 243 -13.07 3.29 11.79
C TRP A 243 -13.67 2.21 10.89
N GLN A 244 -13.89 2.58 9.63
CA GLN A 244 -14.42 1.73 8.58
C GLN A 244 -13.43 1.64 7.42
N ILE A 245 -13.10 0.41 7.01
CA ILE A 245 -12.21 0.13 5.88
C ILE A 245 -12.93 0.48 4.58
N LEU A 246 -12.27 1.27 3.74
CA LEU A 246 -12.64 1.53 2.35
C LEU A 246 -11.39 1.29 1.50
N ASP A 247 -11.54 0.59 0.39
CA ASP A 247 -10.44 0.36 -0.54
C ASP A 247 -10.86 0.67 -1.98
N ALA A 248 -10.13 1.61 -2.59
CA ALA A 248 -10.31 2.00 -3.97
C ALA A 248 -9.45 1.20 -4.94
N THR A 249 -8.60 0.30 -4.46
CA THR A 249 -7.78 -0.57 -5.29
C THR A 249 -8.68 -1.65 -5.91
N PRO A 250 -8.70 -1.79 -7.24
CA PRO A 250 -9.59 -2.74 -7.90
C PRO A 250 -9.05 -4.18 -7.82
N GLN A 251 -9.29 -4.85 -6.68
CA GLN A 251 -8.91 -6.24 -6.46
C GLN A 251 -10.07 -7.20 -6.68
N GLU A 252 -11.17 -7.03 -5.94
CA GLU A 252 -12.36 -7.88 -6.02
C GLU A 252 -13.60 -7.07 -6.38
N GLU A 253 -14.50 -7.70 -7.12
CA GLU A 253 -15.80 -7.12 -7.47
C GLU A 253 -16.80 -7.34 -6.34
N SER A 254 -17.43 -6.26 -5.87
CA SER A 254 -18.53 -6.31 -4.91
C SER A 254 -19.83 -5.84 -5.55
N GLY A 255 -20.72 -6.80 -5.82
CA GLY A 255 -21.95 -6.56 -6.59
C GLY A 255 -21.68 -6.31 -8.07
N GLY A 256 -20.61 -6.89 -8.63
CA GLY A 256 -20.20 -6.74 -10.03
C GLY A 256 -19.54 -5.39 -10.37
N ILE A 257 -18.99 -4.71 -9.35
CA ILE A 257 -18.30 -3.42 -9.47
C ILE A 257 -17.05 -3.50 -8.58
N TYR A 258 -15.91 -2.99 -9.05
CA TYR A 258 -14.69 -2.82 -8.26
C TYR A 258 -14.87 -1.71 -7.21
N GLN A 259 -15.44 -2.08 -6.08
CA GLN A 259 -15.69 -1.24 -4.92
C GLN A 259 -15.52 -2.07 -3.65
N CYS A 260 -15.02 -1.47 -2.58
CA CYS A 260 -14.77 -2.21 -1.35
C CYS A 260 -15.08 -1.36 -0.11
N GLY A 261 -15.86 -1.93 0.79
CA GLY A 261 -16.30 -1.35 2.05
C GLY A 261 -17.58 -0.49 1.92
N PRO A 262 -17.99 0.16 3.02
CA PRO A 262 -17.29 0.25 4.30
C PRO A 262 -17.40 -1.02 5.17
N ALA A 263 -16.26 -1.66 5.46
CA ALA A 263 -16.19 -2.76 6.43
C ALA A 263 -15.87 -2.20 7.83
N SER A 264 -16.59 -2.62 8.87
CA SER A 264 -16.25 -2.18 10.22
C SER A 264 -14.95 -2.83 10.69
N ARG A 265 -13.96 -2.04 11.11
CA ARG A 265 -12.70 -2.57 11.65
C ARG A 265 -12.93 -3.49 12.85
N TYR A 266 -13.92 -3.15 13.67
CA TYR A 266 -14.31 -4.00 14.79
C TYR A 266 -14.92 -5.33 14.33
N ALA A 267 -15.75 -5.32 13.28
CA ALA A 267 -16.28 -6.55 12.69
C ALA A 267 -15.17 -7.47 12.17
N VAL A 268 -14.18 -6.89 11.47
CA VAL A 268 -12.99 -7.63 11.00
C VAL A 268 -12.24 -8.25 12.19
N LYS A 269 -11.94 -7.48 13.24
CA LYS A 269 -11.26 -7.98 14.44
C LYS A 269 -12.01 -9.11 15.16
N GLU A 270 -13.33 -9.06 15.18
CA GLU A 270 -14.17 -10.07 15.81
C GLU A 270 -14.61 -11.21 14.88
N GLY A 271 -14.13 -11.24 13.63
CA GLY A 271 -14.48 -12.26 12.64
C GLY A 271 -15.98 -12.28 12.28
N GLU A 272 -16.64 -11.13 12.33
CA GLU A 272 -18.04 -10.92 11.92
C GLU A 272 -18.11 -10.71 10.39
N VAL A 273 -17.68 -11.73 9.64
CA VAL A 273 -17.50 -11.68 8.18
C VAL A 273 -18.80 -11.68 7.37
N ASP A 274 -19.93 -11.99 7.99
CA ASP A 274 -21.27 -11.97 7.40
C ASP A 274 -21.93 -10.59 7.41
N LEU A 275 -21.27 -9.58 7.99
CA LEU A 275 -21.77 -8.21 8.02
C LEU A 275 -21.34 -7.43 6.77
N ASP A 276 -22.23 -6.54 6.32
CA ASP A 276 -21.90 -5.61 5.25
C ASP A 276 -20.83 -4.60 5.70
N TYR A 277 -19.92 -4.15 4.84
CA TYR A 277 -19.71 -4.58 3.46
C TYR A 277 -18.36 -5.29 3.36
N ASP A 278 -18.26 -6.28 2.48
CA ASP A 278 -16.99 -6.87 2.03
C ASP A 278 -16.09 -7.44 3.16
N CYS A 279 -16.66 -7.68 4.35
CA CYS A 279 -15.93 -8.21 5.49
C CYS A 279 -15.21 -9.54 5.22
N PRO A 280 -15.72 -10.49 4.39
CA PRO A 280 -14.98 -11.70 4.06
C PRO A 280 -13.62 -11.42 3.41
N PHE A 281 -13.62 -10.54 2.41
CA PHE A 281 -12.42 -10.16 1.67
C PHE A 281 -11.44 -9.45 2.59
N VAL A 282 -11.87 -8.37 3.27
CA VAL A 282 -11.02 -7.59 4.19
C VAL A 282 -10.46 -8.45 5.33
N PHE A 283 -11.24 -9.41 5.83
CA PHE A 283 -10.76 -10.34 6.84
C PHE A 283 -9.65 -11.25 6.31
N ALA A 284 -9.77 -11.74 5.08
CA ALA A 284 -8.75 -12.57 4.44
C ALA A 284 -7.44 -11.78 4.24
N GLU A 285 -7.52 -10.51 3.83
CA GLU A 285 -6.34 -9.64 3.62
C GLU A 285 -5.41 -9.57 4.84
N VAL A 286 -5.97 -9.72 6.05
CA VAL A 286 -5.25 -9.59 7.32
C VAL A 286 -5.13 -10.88 8.15
N ASN A 287 -5.87 -11.94 7.82
CA ASN A 287 -5.89 -13.19 8.60
C ASN A 287 -5.72 -14.48 7.78
N ALA A 288 -5.63 -14.44 6.45
CA ALA A 288 -5.54 -15.66 5.64
C ALA A 288 -4.33 -16.53 6.03
N ASP A 289 -4.53 -17.85 6.04
CA ASP A 289 -3.42 -18.79 6.21
C ASP A 289 -2.63 -18.91 4.88
N CYS A 290 -1.30 -18.89 4.93
CA CYS A 290 -0.46 -18.99 3.74
C CYS A 290 0.09 -20.41 3.59
N MET A 291 -0.06 -20.99 2.40
CA MET A 291 0.38 -22.34 2.09
C MET A 291 1.45 -22.30 1.01
N TYR A 292 2.56 -23.00 1.24
CA TYR A 292 3.69 -23.02 0.32
C TYR A 292 3.81 -24.39 -0.33
N TRP A 293 3.78 -24.40 -1.66
CA TRP A 293 3.71 -25.61 -2.46
C TRP A 293 4.92 -25.73 -3.38
N ASN A 294 5.44 -26.94 -3.52
CA ASN A 294 6.23 -27.30 -4.68
C ASN A 294 5.28 -27.75 -5.79
N TYR A 295 5.51 -27.27 -7.00
CA TYR A 295 4.71 -27.58 -8.16
C TYR A 295 5.56 -28.13 -9.30
N ASP A 296 5.26 -29.37 -9.69
CA ASP A 296 5.86 -29.99 -10.86
C ASP A 296 5.01 -29.70 -12.10
N SER A 297 5.52 -28.86 -13.00
CA SER A 297 4.83 -28.50 -14.24
C SER A 297 4.69 -29.65 -15.24
N ALA A 298 5.54 -30.67 -15.15
CA ALA A 298 5.51 -31.81 -16.08
C ALA A 298 4.39 -32.79 -15.73
N THR A 299 4.15 -33.01 -14.43
CA THR A 299 3.14 -33.96 -13.93
C THR A 299 1.86 -33.28 -13.44
N GLY A 300 1.91 -31.97 -13.17
CA GLY A 300 0.85 -31.23 -12.51
C GLY A 300 0.73 -31.50 -11.01
N LYS A 301 1.65 -32.27 -10.42
CA LYS A 301 1.63 -32.61 -8.99
C LYS A 301 1.97 -31.39 -8.14
N LYS A 302 1.16 -31.18 -7.10
CA LYS A 302 1.42 -30.24 -6.00
C LYS A 302 1.89 -31.01 -4.77
N THR A 303 2.86 -30.50 -4.02
CA THR A 303 3.33 -31.10 -2.77
C THR A 303 3.52 -30.00 -1.74
N LEU A 304 2.85 -30.11 -0.58
CA LEU A 304 2.94 -29.09 0.46
C LEU A 304 4.37 -29.09 1.00
N ILE A 305 4.97 -27.91 1.08
CA ILE A 305 6.28 -27.70 1.70
C ILE A 305 6.06 -27.37 3.18
N PHE A 306 5.27 -26.33 3.45
CA PHE A 306 4.83 -25.96 4.80
C PHE A 306 3.65 -24.99 4.73
N SER A 307 3.02 -24.75 5.87
CA SER A 307 1.98 -23.74 6.05
C SER A 307 2.36 -22.73 7.14
N LYS A 308 1.81 -21.52 7.06
CA LYS A 308 1.94 -20.50 8.10
C LYS A 308 0.62 -19.79 8.31
N SER A 309 0.15 -19.81 9.55
CA SER A 309 -1.06 -19.09 9.95
C SER A 309 -0.79 -17.67 10.46
N THR A 310 0.48 -17.27 10.57
CA THR A 310 0.92 -16.02 11.22
C THR A 310 1.70 -15.10 10.29
N GLU A 311 1.62 -15.34 8.96
CA GLU A 311 2.44 -14.63 7.96
C GLU A 311 1.74 -13.38 7.41
N ILE A 312 0.42 -13.44 7.26
CA ILE A 312 -0.43 -12.43 6.63
C ILE A 312 -0.83 -11.37 7.65
N GLY A 313 -0.96 -10.11 7.21
CA GLY A 313 -1.50 -9.04 8.04
C GLY A 313 -0.55 -8.55 9.13
N ASP A 314 0.64 -8.08 8.79
CA ASP A 314 1.68 -7.72 9.76
C ASP A 314 1.89 -6.20 9.81
N SER A 315 2.36 -5.71 10.96
CA SER A 315 2.90 -4.37 11.16
C SER A 315 2.04 -3.26 10.54
N MET A 316 0.72 -3.41 10.66
CA MET A 316 -0.24 -2.54 10.02
C MET A 316 -0.02 -1.11 10.51
N SER A 317 0.12 -0.17 9.59
CA SER A 317 0.74 1.12 9.88
C SER A 317 -0.10 2.29 9.40
N THR A 318 -0.12 3.36 10.21
CA THR A 318 -0.66 4.66 9.82
C THR A 318 0.18 5.79 10.41
N LYS A 319 0.05 7.00 9.86
CA LYS A 319 0.76 8.19 10.35
C LYS A 319 0.20 8.58 11.73
N ALA A 320 1.09 8.97 12.64
CA ALA A 320 0.69 9.48 13.94
C ALA A 320 -0.04 10.83 13.84
N VAL A 321 -1.01 11.04 14.73
CA VAL A 321 -1.69 12.35 14.89
C VAL A 321 -0.67 13.42 15.25
N GLY A 322 -0.54 14.44 14.39
CA GLY A 322 0.32 15.60 14.59
C GLY A 322 1.82 15.32 14.58
N ARG A 323 2.25 14.11 14.17
CA ARG A 323 3.66 13.71 14.08
C ARG A 323 3.92 12.88 12.83
N ASP A 324 5.19 12.80 12.46
CA ASP A 324 5.65 12.05 11.29
C ASP A 324 6.02 10.59 11.62
N ASP A 325 5.74 10.17 12.87
CA ASP A 325 6.02 8.82 13.36
C ASP A 325 5.04 7.77 12.80
N ARG A 326 5.50 6.52 12.70
CA ARG A 326 4.64 5.34 12.45
C ARG A 326 3.85 4.98 13.71
N VAL A 327 2.56 4.73 13.54
CA VAL A 327 1.71 4.08 14.55
C VAL A 327 1.35 2.69 14.04
N ASP A 328 1.63 1.68 14.87
CA ASP A 328 1.19 0.31 14.62
C ASP A 328 -0.26 0.13 15.08
N VAL A 329 -1.12 -0.34 14.18
CA VAL A 329 -2.54 -0.59 14.42
C VAL A 329 -2.92 -2.06 14.19
N THR A 330 -1.95 -2.98 14.15
CA THR A 330 -2.20 -4.41 13.89
C THR A 330 -3.18 -5.00 14.90
N SER A 331 -3.03 -4.64 16.18
CA SER A 331 -3.92 -5.09 17.26
C SER A 331 -5.35 -4.57 17.14
N ASP A 332 -5.61 -3.59 16.29
CA ASP A 332 -6.95 -3.07 16.04
C ASP A 332 -7.71 -3.92 15.01
N TYR A 333 -7.00 -4.70 14.18
CA TYR A 333 -7.55 -5.55 13.13
C TYR A 333 -7.64 -7.02 13.51
N LYS A 334 -6.77 -7.48 14.42
CA LYS A 334 -6.75 -8.87 14.87
C LYS A 334 -6.14 -9.03 16.25
N TYR A 335 -6.36 -10.21 16.80
CA TYR A 335 -5.73 -10.63 18.06
C TYR A 335 -4.28 -11.07 17.82
N GLU A 336 -3.49 -11.15 18.89
CA GLU A 336 -2.08 -11.51 18.81
C GLU A 336 -1.86 -12.86 18.13
N GLU A 337 -0.96 -12.88 17.16
CA GLU A 337 -0.63 -14.07 16.37
C GLU A 337 -0.20 -15.24 17.24
N GLY A 338 -0.78 -16.42 16.98
CA GLY A 338 -0.53 -17.64 17.75
C GLY A 338 -1.26 -17.70 19.10
N SER A 339 -2.04 -16.67 19.46
CA SER A 339 -2.90 -16.72 20.64
C SER A 339 -4.12 -17.62 20.41
N ALA A 340 -4.66 -18.20 21.49
CA ALA A 340 -5.88 -19.01 21.41
C ALA A 340 -7.09 -18.20 20.91
N LYS A 341 -7.15 -16.91 21.26
CA LYS A 341 -8.24 -16.03 20.86
C LYS A 341 -8.21 -15.73 19.37
N GLU A 342 -7.03 -15.47 18.82
CA GLU A 342 -6.83 -15.25 17.39
C GLU A 342 -7.33 -16.46 16.59
N ARG A 343 -6.90 -17.68 16.94
CA ARG A 343 -7.40 -18.91 16.30
C ARG A 343 -8.89 -19.17 16.51
N GLU A 344 -9.47 -18.78 17.64
CA GLU A 344 -10.92 -18.84 17.88
C GLU A 344 -11.69 -17.95 16.89
N ILE A 345 -11.21 -16.71 16.69
CA ILE A 345 -11.82 -15.75 15.75
C ILE A 345 -11.69 -16.25 14.30
N PHE A 346 -10.52 -16.78 13.92
CA PHE A 346 -10.34 -17.37 12.59
C PHE A 346 -11.32 -18.52 12.31
N LYS A 347 -11.48 -19.45 13.27
CA LYS A 347 -12.45 -20.55 13.17
C LYS A 347 -13.89 -20.03 13.09
N LYS A 348 -14.24 -19.02 13.90
CA LYS A 348 -15.55 -18.36 13.84
C LYS A 348 -15.83 -17.79 12.44
N ALA A 349 -14.86 -17.10 11.83
CA ALA A 349 -15.00 -16.56 10.48
C ALA A 349 -15.18 -17.68 9.44
N ARG A 350 -14.35 -18.73 9.47
CA ARG A 350 -14.48 -19.91 8.59
C ARG A 350 -15.86 -20.55 8.69
N LYS A 351 -16.38 -20.70 9.91
CA LYS A 351 -17.72 -21.25 10.15
C LYS A 351 -18.82 -20.38 9.55
N LYS A 352 -18.75 -19.05 9.72
CA LYS A 352 -19.71 -18.10 9.12
C LYS A 352 -19.70 -18.14 7.59
N LEU A 353 -18.53 -18.37 6.98
CA LEU A 353 -18.39 -18.55 5.52
C LEU A 353 -18.80 -19.96 5.04
N GLY A 354 -19.18 -20.85 5.94
CA GLY A 354 -19.55 -22.23 5.61
C GLY A 354 -18.38 -23.05 5.05
N LEU A 355 -17.16 -22.76 5.47
CA LEU A 355 -15.94 -23.43 5.00
C LEU A 355 -15.61 -24.74 5.74
N GLU A 356 -16.30 -25.05 6.84
CA GLU A 356 -16.05 -26.28 7.63
C GLU A 356 -16.56 -27.55 6.93
N ASP A 357 -17.67 -27.45 6.19
CA ASP A 357 -18.34 -28.59 5.55
C ASP A 357 -18.04 -28.72 4.04
N LYS A 358 -17.27 -27.78 3.47
CA LYS A 358 -16.91 -27.81 2.05
C LYS A 358 -15.74 -28.76 1.85
N PHE A 359 -15.94 -29.76 0.99
CA PHE A 359 -14.84 -30.56 0.48
C PHE A 359 -13.95 -29.67 -0.40
N ASP A 360 -12.77 -29.33 0.10
CA ASP A 360 -11.72 -28.67 -0.65
C ASP A 360 -10.73 -29.73 -1.16
N PRO A 361 -10.78 -30.13 -2.44
CA PRO A 361 -9.83 -31.11 -3.00
C PRO A 361 -8.39 -30.60 -3.03
N THR A 362 -8.16 -29.32 -2.75
CA THR A 362 -6.84 -28.67 -2.69
C THR A 362 -6.36 -28.42 -1.26
N ALA A 363 -7.17 -28.74 -0.25
CA ALA A 363 -6.76 -28.68 1.15
C ALA A 363 -5.70 -29.75 1.44
N PRO A 364 -4.56 -29.39 2.07
CA PRO A 364 -3.63 -30.38 2.55
C PRO A 364 -4.27 -31.21 3.66
N THR A 365 -3.88 -32.48 3.73
CA THR A 365 -4.26 -33.38 4.82
C THR A 365 -3.59 -32.97 6.12
N GLN A 366 -4.17 -33.38 7.26
CA GLN A 366 -3.57 -33.13 8.58
C GLN A 366 -2.16 -33.74 8.68
N GLU A 367 -1.95 -34.90 8.08
CA GLU A 367 -0.65 -35.56 8.03
C GLU A 367 0.40 -34.74 7.26
N GLU A 368 0.03 -34.08 6.16
CA GLU A 368 0.92 -33.18 5.41
C GLU A 368 1.27 -31.92 6.21
N ILE A 369 0.32 -31.36 6.98
CA ILE A 369 0.55 -30.18 7.81
C ILE A 369 1.47 -30.49 9.00
N GLU A 370 1.36 -31.68 9.59
CA GLU A 370 2.11 -32.07 10.79
C GLU A 370 3.53 -32.58 10.52
N GLN A 371 3.91 -32.73 9.25
CA GLN A 371 5.26 -33.14 8.85
C GLN A 371 6.32 -32.17 9.36
N LYS A 372 7.38 -32.72 9.96
CA LYS A 372 8.51 -31.95 10.47
C LYS A 372 9.72 -32.11 9.55
N PRO A 373 10.41 -31.01 9.21
CA PRO A 373 11.57 -31.10 8.35
C PRO A 373 12.78 -31.66 9.09
N ASP A 374 13.65 -32.34 8.34
CA ASP A 374 14.93 -32.87 8.84
C ASP A 374 15.99 -31.80 9.01
N ILE A 375 15.84 -30.68 8.31
CA ILE A 375 16.76 -29.54 8.37
C ILE A 375 15.97 -28.25 8.62
N SER A 376 16.64 -27.24 9.15
CA SER A 376 16.15 -25.87 9.16
C SER A 376 17.03 -24.99 8.29
N GLY A 377 16.47 -23.89 7.79
CA GLY A 377 17.23 -22.94 6.98
C GLY A 377 16.75 -21.51 7.15
N LYS A 378 17.68 -20.55 7.07
CA LYS A 378 17.38 -19.11 7.09
C LYS A 378 18.40 -18.32 6.30
N PHE A 379 17.96 -17.23 5.67
CA PHE A 379 18.86 -16.21 5.15
C PHE A 379 19.12 -15.14 6.21
N LYS A 380 20.38 -14.74 6.35
CA LYS A 380 20.80 -13.57 7.12
C LYS A 380 21.40 -12.53 6.19
N VAL A 381 20.99 -11.27 6.34
CA VAL A 381 21.59 -10.15 5.61
C VAL A 381 22.93 -9.78 6.25
N ALA A 382 23.97 -9.65 5.43
CA ALA A 382 25.35 -9.42 5.85
C ALA A 382 25.93 -8.12 5.23
N GLY A 383 25.12 -7.06 5.17
CA GLY A 383 25.51 -5.77 4.60
C GLY A 383 24.35 -4.78 4.55
N SER A 384 24.60 -3.58 4.01
CA SER A 384 23.56 -2.59 3.73
C SER A 384 22.69 -3.00 2.54
N LEU A 385 21.39 -2.74 2.62
CA LEU A 385 20.44 -2.98 1.54
C LEU A 385 20.14 -1.65 0.85
N GLU A 386 21.05 -1.17 0.00
CA GLU A 386 20.91 0.10 -0.72
C GLU A 386 21.16 -0.11 -2.21
N VAL A 387 20.38 0.56 -3.06
CA VAL A 387 20.61 0.55 -4.51
C VAL A 387 21.98 1.18 -4.81
N GLY A 388 22.82 0.44 -5.54
CA GLY A 388 24.19 0.85 -5.86
C GLY A 388 25.27 0.07 -5.12
N LYS A 389 24.91 -0.73 -4.10
CA LYS A 389 25.84 -1.56 -3.33
C LYS A 389 25.67 -3.05 -3.61
N ASP A 390 26.73 -3.84 -3.43
CA ASP A 390 26.64 -5.30 -3.53
C ASP A 390 25.72 -5.87 -2.44
N LEU A 391 24.86 -6.83 -2.82
CA LEU A 391 24.06 -7.63 -1.88
C LEU A 391 24.91 -8.74 -1.29
N SER A 392 24.95 -8.81 0.03
CA SER A 392 25.69 -9.84 0.77
C SER A 392 24.73 -10.56 1.73
N LEU A 393 24.55 -11.85 1.54
CA LEU A 393 23.67 -12.72 2.32
C LEU A 393 24.44 -13.94 2.85
N LEU A 394 23.91 -14.57 3.88
CA LEU A 394 24.36 -15.86 4.39
C LEU A 394 23.16 -16.80 4.39
N LEU A 395 23.24 -17.90 3.65
CA LEU A 395 22.34 -19.04 3.84
C LEU A 395 22.88 -19.89 5.00
N ILE A 396 22.07 -20.07 6.03
CA ILE A 396 22.41 -20.87 7.21
C ILE A 396 21.52 -22.11 7.16
N LEU A 397 22.12 -23.30 7.16
CA LEU A 397 21.42 -24.59 7.20
C LEU A 397 21.84 -25.36 8.44
N GLU A 398 20.87 -25.93 9.15
CA GLU A 398 21.06 -26.72 10.36
C GLU A 398 20.42 -28.11 10.19
N ASN A 399 21.16 -29.17 10.48
CA ASN A 399 20.62 -30.51 10.55
C ASN A 399 19.91 -30.73 11.89
N LEU A 400 18.62 -31.00 11.88
CA LEU A 400 17.81 -31.22 13.08
C LEU A 400 17.84 -32.67 13.57
N GLN A 401 18.47 -33.58 12.83
CA GLN A 401 18.49 -35.01 13.13
C GLN A 401 19.79 -35.46 13.83
N SER A 402 19.77 -36.71 14.31
CA SER A 402 20.92 -37.36 14.95
C SER A 402 21.79 -38.18 13.99
N ASP A 403 21.36 -38.34 12.75
CA ASP A 403 22.09 -38.89 11.62
C ASP A 403 22.56 -37.77 10.67
N ALA A 404 23.57 -38.04 9.86
CA ALA A 404 24.04 -37.09 8.85
C ALA A 404 23.01 -36.99 7.72
N LYS A 405 22.78 -35.77 7.21
CA LYS A 405 21.85 -35.51 6.10
C LYS A 405 22.60 -34.91 4.91
N THR A 406 22.37 -35.46 3.73
CA THR A 406 22.83 -34.86 2.46
C THR A 406 21.70 -34.02 1.89
N VAL A 407 22.02 -32.78 1.55
CA VAL A 407 21.06 -31.77 1.09
C VAL A 407 21.56 -31.19 -0.22
N ASN A 408 20.71 -31.22 -1.24
CA ASN A 408 20.92 -30.50 -2.50
C ASN A 408 20.10 -29.21 -2.46
N VAL A 409 20.75 -28.08 -2.66
CA VAL A 409 20.12 -26.76 -2.53
C VAL A 409 20.18 -26.05 -3.86
N ASN A 410 19.01 -25.69 -4.39
CA ASN A 410 18.88 -24.79 -5.54
C ASN A 410 18.53 -23.40 -5.01
N MET A 411 19.30 -22.39 -5.40
CA MET A 411 19.12 -21.02 -4.94
C MET A 411 18.91 -20.09 -6.11
N THR A 412 17.94 -19.19 -6.01
CA THR A 412 17.70 -18.16 -7.03
C THR A 412 17.44 -16.81 -6.38
N ALA A 413 17.70 -15.75 -7.15
CA ALA A 413 17.34 -14.39 -6.80
C ALA A 413 16.61 -13.75 -7.98
N TRP A 414 15.40 -13.25 -7.74
CA TRP A 414 14.57 -12.60 -8.74
C TRP A 414 14.24 -11.18 -8.31
N SER A 415 14.33 -10.23 -9.24
CA SER A 415 13.70 -8.93 -9.03
C SER A 415 12.19 -9.13 -8.99
N THR A 416 11.52 -8.53 -8.01
CA THR A 416 10.07 -8.65 -7.86
C THR A 416 9.38 -7.30 -7.98
N LEU A 417 8.08 -7.31 -8.21
CA LEU A 417 7.23 -6.17 -7.88
C LEU A 417 6.87 -6.20 -6.39
N TYR A 418 6.33 -5.11 -5.87
CA TYR A 418 5.88 -5.07 -4.48
C TYR A 418 4.74 -6.06 -4.20
N THR A 419 4.04 -6.52 -5.23
CA THR A 419 3.03 -7.61 -5.18
C THR A 419 3.65 -9.01 -5.08
N ARG A 420 4.97 -9.12 -4.88
CA ARG A 420 5.79 -10.34 -4.89
C ARG A 420 5.88 -11.10 -6.21
N ARG A 421 5.26 -10.57 -7.27
CA ARG A 421 5.41 -11.10 -8.62
C ARG A 421 6.89 -11.07 -9.06
N PRO A 422 7.49 -12.21 -9.45
CA PRO A 422 8.82 -12.24 -10.03
C PRO A 422 8.83 -11.63 -11.44
N VAL A 423 9.89 -10.90 -11.78
CA VAL A 423 10.01 -10.21 -13.08
C VAL A 423 11.24 -10.70 -13.86
N ASN A 424 12.43 -10.61 -13.27
CA ASN A 424 13.69 -10.97 -13.93
C ASN A 424 14.57 -11.81 -13.00
N GLU A 425 15.17 -12.90 -13.52
CA GLU A 425 16.21 -13.66 -12.81
C GLU A 425 17.48 -12.79 -12.74
N ILE A 426 17.97 -12.56 -11.53
CA ILE A 426 19.20 -11.80 -11.26
C ILE A 426 20.38 -12.75 -11.11
N TRP A 427 20.17 -13.83 -10.38
CA TRP A 427 21.24 -14.73 -9.95
C TRP A 427 20.67 -16.12 -9.65
N LYS A 428 21.49 -17.13 -9.85
CA LYS A 428 21.22 -18.50 -9.43
C LYS A 428 22.51 -19.24 -9.12
N ASP A 429 22.41 -20.22 -8.23
CA ASP A 429 23.50 -21.13 -7.89
C ASP A 429 22.94 -22.40 -7.24
N SER A 430 23.76 -23.44 -7.13
CA SER A 430 23.39 -24.65 -6.42
C SER A 430 24.57 -25.24 -5.65
N ILE A 431 24.24 -25.86 -4.51
CA ILE A 431 25.22 -26.53 -3.66
C ILE A 431 24.71 -27.91 -3.25
N SER A 432 25.64 -28.84 -3.07
CA SER A 432 25.38 -30.12 -2.42
C SER A 432 26.24 -30.22 -1.17
N VAL A 433 25.61 -30.49 -0.02
CA VAL A 433 26.31 -30.53 1.26
C VAL A 433 25.79 -31.65 2.14
N THR A 434 26.73 -32.35 2.79
CA THR A 434 26.42 -33.23 3.91
C THR A 434 26.60 -32.46 5.22
N LEU A 435 25.55 -32.43 6.02
CA LEU A 435 25.52 -31.87 7.36
C LEU A 435 25.64 -33.03 8.36
N ALA A 436 26.65 -32.99 9.22
CA ALA A 436 26.78 -33.91 10.34
C ALA A 436 25.58 -33.78 11.30
N PRO A 437 25.36 -34.75 12.20
CA PRO A 437 24.30 -34.65 13.20
C PRO A 437 24.37 -33.34 13.97
N LYS A 438 23.25 -32.59 14.02
CA LYS A 438 23.15 -31.29 14.72
C LYS A 438 24.11 -30.20 14.21
N GLU A 439 24.70 -30.36 13.04
CA GLU A 439 25.63 -29.39 12.47
C GLU A 439 24.88 -28.19 11.85
N GLU A 440 25.36 -26.98 12.12
CA GLU A 440 25.00 -25.76 11.40
C GLU A 440 26.15 -25.37 10.46
N LYS A 441 25.83 -25.13 9.17
CA LYS A 441 26.78 -24.58 8.18
C LYS A 441 26.24 -23.29 7.57
N GLN A 442 27.17 -22.41 7.17
CA GLN A 442 26.87 -21.12 6.57
C GLN A 442 27.50 -21.02 5.17
N PHE A 443 26.72 -20.52 4.22
CA PHE A 443 27.11 -20.37 2.82
C PHE A 443 26.95 -18.89 2.43
N PRO A 444 28.06 -18.19 2.14
CA PRO A 444 28.01 -16.78 1.75
C PRO A 444 27.54 -16.64 0.31
N ILE A 445 26.60 -15.72 0.09
CA ILE A 445 26.05 -15.36 -1.21
C ILE A 445 26.36 -13.89 -1.44
N LYS A 446 26.97 -13.58 -2.59
CA LYS A 446 27.30 -12.23 -2.99
C LYS A 446 26.79 -11.95 -4.40
N ILE A 447 25.87 -10.99 -4.54
CA ILE A 447 25.31 -10.53 -5.81
C ILE A 447 25.75 -9.08 -6.01
N LYS A 448 26.55 -8.80 -7.03
CA LYS A 448 27.15 -7.49 -7.25
C LYS A 448 26.14 -6.51 -7.85
N TYR A 449 26.30 -5.21 -7.59
CA TYR A 449 25.42 -4.18 -8.17
C TYR A 449 25.29 -4.29 -9.70
N PRO A 450 26.36 -4.50 -10.48
CA PRO A 450 26.24 -4.62 -11.92
C PRO A 450 25.39 -5.81 -12.41
N GLU A 451 25.26 -6.87 -11.60
CA GLU A 451 24.48 -8.07 -11.94
C GLU A 451 22.98 -7.80 -11.80
N TYR A 452 22.57 -7.03 -10.79
CA TYR A 452 21.15 -6.77 -10.53
C TYR A 452 20.65 -5.43 -11.08
N GLN A 453 21.50 -4.43 -11.32
CA GLN A 453 21.05 -3.06 -11.65
C GLN A 453 20.13 -2.98 -12.88
N GLN A 454 20.37 -3.81 -13.91
CA GLN A 454 19.61 -3.78 -15.16
C GLN A 454 18.28 -4.54 -15.05
N GLN A 455 18.20 -5.44 -14.08
CA GLN A 455 17.05 -6.31 -13.85
C GLN A 455 16.15 -5.81 -12.73
N LEU A 456 16.64 -4.88 -11.90
CA LEU A 456 15.89 -4.33 -10.78
C LEU A 456 14.67 -3.55 -11.26
N THR A 457 13.53 -3.83 -10.62
CA THR A 457 12.27 -3.10 -10.84
C THR A 457 12.29 -1.75 -10.13
N THR A 458 11.33 -0.88 -10.46
CA THR A 458 11.14 0.40 -9.75
C THR A 458 10.76 0.24 -8.29
N ASP A 459 10.24 -0.93 -7.92
CA ASP A 459 9.88 -1.28 -6.54
C ASP A 459 11.11 -1.63 -5.69
N LYS A 460 12.26 -1.87 -6.33
CA LYS A 460 13.56 -2.11 -5.66
C LYS A 460 13.52 -3.32 -4.73
N THR A 461 12.71 -4.32 -5.08
CA THR A 461 12.57 -5.56 -4.32
C THR A 461 13.21 -6.75 -5.02
N ILE A 462 13.83 -7.62 -4.24
CA ILE A 462 14.44 -8.87 -4.68
C ILE A 462 13.98 -9.99 -3.75
N GLN A 463 13.47 -11.08 -4.31
CA GLN A 463 13.22 -12.31 -3.57
C GLN A 463 14.39 -13.26 -3.78
N VAL A 464 14.97 -13.73 -2.68
CA VAL A 464 15.99 -14.78 -2.69
C VAL A 464 15.40 -16.03 -2.08
N THR A 465 15.50 -17.15 -2.80
CA THR A 465 15.00 -18.45 -2.37
C THR A 465 16.13 -19.47 -2.32
N ALA A 466 15.98 -20.47 -1.46
CA ALA A 466 16.76 -21.69 -1.46
C ALA A 466 15.80 -22.87 -1.24
N LEU A 467 15.58 -23.67 -2.27
CA LEU A 467 14.83 -24.92 -2.16
C LEU A 467 15.80 -26.05 -1.85
N CYS A 468 15.68 -26.62 -0.66
CA CYS A 468 16.54 -27.67 -0.15
C CYS A 468 15.86 -29.03 -0.31
N HIS A 469 16.47 -29.90 -1.10
CA HIS A 469 16.07 -31.29 -1.32
C HIS A 469 16.88 -32.18 -0.39
N VAL A 470 16.22 -32.74 0.63
CA VAL A 470 16.83 -33.67 1.59
C VAL A 470 16.60 -35.10 1.10
N GLU A 471 17.65 -35.92 1.06
CA GLU A 471 17.54 -37.34 0.71
C GLU A 471 16.61 -38.07 1.70
N ASP A 472 15.59 -38.75 1.16
CA ASP A 472 14.50 -39.42 1.90
C ASP A 472 13.69 -38.53 2.87
N GLY A 473 13.82 -37.20 2.76
CA GLY A 473 13.13 -36.22 3.61
C GLY A 473 12.14 -35.34 2.86
N ILE A 474 11.51 -34.41 3.58
CA ILE A 474 10.65 -33.37 2.98
C ILE A 474 11.50 -32.20 2.48
N GLN A 475 11.03 -31.53 1.43
CA GLN A 475 11.68 -30.32 0.91
C GLN A 475 11.57 -29.18 1.92
N VAL A 476 12.60 -28.33 1.97
CA VAL A 476 12.60 -27.12 2.81
C VAL A 476 12.82 -25.90 1.93
N LEU A 477 11.82 -25.01 1.87
CA LEU A 477 11.94 -23.72 1.21
C LEU A 477 12.39 -22.66 2.22
N VAL A 478 13.55 -22.08 1.97
CA VAL A 478 14.04 -20.89 2.66
C VAL A 478 13.83 -19.70 1.74
N GLN A 479 13.28 -18.60 2.24
CA GLN A 479 13.01 -17.42 1.44
C GLN A 479 13.32 -16.13 2.20
N ARG A 480 13.71 -15.10 1.46
CA ARG A 480 13.92 -13.75 1.99
C ARG A 480 13.52 -12.72 0.93
N ASN A 481 12.54 -11.89 1.28
CA ASN A 481 12.22 -10.68 0.52
C ASN A 481 13.13 -9.55 1.01
N ILE A 482 13.81 -8.92 0.06
CA ILE A 482 14.75 -7.82 0.27
C ILE A 482 14.15 -6.58 -0.38
N THR A 483 14.11 -5.48 0.36
CA THR A 483 13.83 -4.14 -0.19
C THR A 483 15.13 -3.35 -0.11
N LEU A 484 15.52 -2.72 -1.21
CA LEU A 484 16.69 -1.85 -1.28
C LEU A 484 16.27 -0.40 -1.04
N ASP A 485 16.97 0.26 -0.12
CA ASP A 485 16.84 1.70 0.12
C ASP A 485 17.40 2.50 -1.05
N ASN A 486 16.77 3.63 -1.34
CA ASN A 486 17.33 4.61 -2.24
C ASN A 486 18.53 5.32 -1.59
N PRO A 487 19.45 5.86 -2.41
CA PRO A 487 20.47 6.78 -1.91
C PRO A 487 19.85 8.02 -1.26
N ALA A 488 20.50 8.55 -0.23
CA ALA A 488 19.97 9.67 0.54
C ALA A 488 19.99 11.00 -0.24
N ILE A 489 18.98 11.84 0.02
CA ILE A 489 18.92 13.24 -0.39
C ILE A 489 18.95 14.11 0.87
N ASP A 490 19.81 15.12 0.88
CA ASP A 490 19.89 16.10 1.96
C ASP A 490 19.10 17.37 1.61
N ILE A 491 18.29 17.86 2.54
CA ILE A 491 17.47 19.07 2.36
C ILE A 491 17.77 20.05 3.49
N GLN A 492 18.17 21.27 3.12
CA GLN A 492 18.50 22.34 4.06
C GLN A 492 17.72 23.61 3.75
N VAL A 493 17.05 24.15 4.77
CA VAL A 493 16.45 25.50 4.70
C VAL A 493 17.51 26.50 5.14
N LEU A 494 17.98 27.34 4.21
CA LEU A 494 19.09 28.27 4.39
C LEU A 494 18.62 29.62 4.95
N GLY A 495 17.99 29.59 6.12
CA GLY A 495 17.48 30.77 6.80
C GLY A 495 16.25 30.48 7.64
N GLU A 496 15.71 31.52 8.27
CA GLU A 496 14.44 31.46 9.00
C GLU A 496 13.29 31.58 7.99
N ALA A 497 12.43 30.57 7.91
CA ALA A 497 11.21 30.64 7.13
C ALA A 497 10.21 31.56 7.85
N LYS A 498 9.56 32.46 7.10
CA LYS A 498 8.54 33.37 7.63
C LYS A 498 7.46 33.57 6.58
N VAL A 499 6.22 33.76 7.05
CA VAL A 499 5.08 34.09 6.20
C VAL A 499 5.39 35.29 5.30
N ASN A 500 5.13 35.14 4.01
CA ASN A 500 5.34 36.12 2.94
C ASN A 500 6.79 36.61 2.79
N LYS A 501 7.79 35.82 3.21
CA LYS A 501 9.21 36.11 2.99
C LYS A 501 9.89 34.97 2.25
N GLU A 502 10.71 35.34 1.26
CA GLU A 502 11.55 34.38 0.57
C GLU A 502 12.55 33.74 1.52
N VAL A 503 12.66 32.42 1.47
CA VAL A 503 13.75 31.65 2.08
C VAL A 503 14.32 30.68 1.04
N VAL A 504 15.63 30.50 1.06
CA VAL A 504 16.33 29.61 0.13
C VAL A 504 16.35 28.19 0.70
N VAL A 505 16.07 27.21 -0.14
CA VAL A 505 16.25 25.79 0.17
C VAL A 505 17.37 25.25 -0.71
N GLU A 506 18.23 24.42 -0.13
CA GLU A 506 19.26 23.65 -0.82
C GLU A 506 18.94 22.16 -0.75
N VAL A 507 18.90 21.51 -1.91
CA VAL A 507 18.74 20.07 -2.04
C VAL A 507 20.03 19.50 -2.62
N ALA A 508 20.58 18.50 -1.94
CA ALA A 508 21.85 17.88 -2.29
C ALA A 508 21.70 16.37 -2.51
N PHE A 509 22.26 15.89 -3.60
CA PHE A 509 22.32 14.46 -3.96
C PHE A 509 23.76 14.10 -4.36
N THR A 510 24.24 12.95 -3.91
CA THR A 510 25.57 12.43 -4.28
C THR A 510 25.39 11.14 -5.06
N ASN A 511 25.98 11.05 -6.25
CA ASN A 511 25.93 9.84 -7.05
C ASN A 511 26.72 8.70 -6.36
N PRO A 512 26.05 7.62 -5.89
CA PRO A 512 26.69 6.59 -5.08
C PRO A 512 27.35 5.47 -5.89
N ILE A 513 27.21 5.48 -7.22
CA ILE A 513 27.72 4.43 -8.10
C ILE A 513 28.93 4.90 -8.90
N ASP A 514 29.68 3.93 -9.44
CA ASP A 514 30.93 4.16 -10.18
C ASP A 514 30.71 4.61 -11.64
N THR A 515 29.47 4.89 -12.04
CA THR A 515 29.11 5.35 -13.37
C THR A 515 28.39 6.69 -13.32
N GLU A 516 28.50 7.48 -14.38
CA GLU A 516 27.73 8.73 -14.53
C GLU A 516 26.22 8.45 -14.55
N VAL A 517 25.44 9.32 -13.90
CA VAL A 517 23.98 9.34 -13.99
C VAL A 517 23.52 10.54 -14.83
N THR A 518 22.52 10.32 -15.68
CA THR A 518 21.98 11.29 -16.63
C THR A 518 20.49 11.55 -16.37
N ASP A 519 19.91 12.46 -17.14
CA ASP A 519 18.46 12.77 -17.10
C ASP A 519 17.96 13.13 -15.70
N CYS A 520 18.81 13.82 -14.93
CA CYS A 520 18.54 14.19 -13.55
C CYS A 520 17.49 15.30 -13.47
N VAL A 521 16.39 15.01 -12.78
CA VAL A 521 15.26 15.92 -12.56
C VAL A 521 14.95 15.96 -11.08
N LEU A 522 14.84 17.17 -10.54
CA LEU A 522 14.40 17.44 -9.18
C LEU A 522 13.01 18.09 -9.22
N GLN A 523 12.02 17.40 -8.67
CA GLN A 523 10.67 17.90 -8.46
C GLN A 523 10.48 18.25 -6.99
N VAL A 524 9.89 19.41 -6.73
CA VAL A 524 9.67 19.92 -5.38
C VAL A 524 8.25 20.44 -5.27
N GLU A 525 7.55 20.08 -4.20
CA GLU A 525 6.23 20.62 -3.89
C GLU A 525 6.05 20.79 -2.37
N GLY A 526 5.06 21.59 -1.98
CA GLY A 526 4.66 21.73 -0.58
C GLY A 526 3.53 22.73 -0.47
N SER A 527 2.40 22.30 0.09
CA SER A 527 1.27 23.18 0.38
C SER A 527 1.74 24.32 1.29
N ASP A 528 1.26 25.52 0.99
CA ASP A 528 1.69 26.79 1.59
C ASP A 528 3.17 27.16 1.45
N LEU A 529 4.01 26.37 0.75
CA LEU A 529 5.42 26.70 0.51
C LEU A 529 5.68 27.09 -0.94
N LEU A 530 4.96 26.45 -1.88
CA LEU A 530 5.06 26.66 -3.31
C LEU A 530 3.65 26.69 -3.95
N PRO A 531 3.43 27.49 -5.01
CA PRO A 531 2.13 27.57 -5.70
C PRO A 531 1.80 26.33 -6.56
N GLY A 532 2.72 25.37 -6.64
CA GLY A 532 2.60 24.15 -7.44
C GLY A 532 3.92 23.37 -7.44
N ILE A 533 4.05 22.42 -8.36
CA ILE A 533 5.27 21.60 -8.49
C ILE A 533 6.36 22.41 -9.22
N LEU A 534 7.49 22.61 -8.56
CA LEU A 534 8.71 23.17 -9.14
C LEU A 534 9.55 22.02 -9.71
N GLU A 535 9.85 22.07 -11.00
CA GLU A 535 10.73 21.11 -11.68
C GLU A 535 12.05 21.78 -12.09
N LEU A 536 13.17 21.17 -11.71
CA LEU A 536 14.53 21.65 -11.99
C LEU A 536 15.33 20.53 -12.66
N ARG A 537 15.92 20.83 -13.82
CA ARG A 537 16.86 19.91 -14.47
C ARG A 537 18.26 20.08 -13.88
N ILE A 538 18.88 18.96 -13.53
CA ILE A 538 20.22 18.90 -12.95
C ILE A 538 21.16 18.33 -14.04
N PRO A 539 22.37 18.88 -14.21
CA PRO A 539 23.37 18.31 -15.11
C PRO A 539 23.71 16.85 -14.74
N PRO A 540 24.21 16.04 -15.70
CA PRO A 540 24.74 14.71 -15.38
C PRO A 540 25.77 14.75 -14.24
N LEU A 541 25.76 13.71 -13.41
CA LEU A 541 26.65 13.60 -12.24
C LEU A 541 27.58 12.42 -12.40
N LYS A 542 28.90 12.67 -12.41
CA LYS A 542 29.93 11.63 -12.46
C LYS A 542 29.92 10.78 -11.20
N ALA A 543 30.66 9.66 -11.24
CA ALA A 543 30.86 8.81 -10.08
C ALA A 543 31.30 9.62 -8.85
N SER A 544 30.64 9.42 -7.71
CA SER A 544 30.88 10.14 -6.45
C SER A 544 30.70 11.67 -6.51
N GLU A 545 30.20 12.24 -7.61
CA GLU A 545 29.94 13.67 -7.72
C GLU A 545 28.69 14.07 -6.92
N LYS A 546 28.75 15.24 -6.29
CA LYS A 546 27.66 15.82 -5.52
C LYS A 546 27.02 16.99 -6.27
N SER A 547 25.72 16.92 -6.47
CA SER A 547 24.89 18.06 -6.88
C SER A 547 24.41 18.84 -5.66
N SER A 548 24.34 20.16 -5.79
CA SER A 548 23.68 21.07 -4.86
C SER A 548 22.81 22.04 -5.66
N THR A 549 21.50 21.90 -5.51
CA THR A 549 20.49 22.68 -6.23
C THR A 549 19.78 23.60 -5.25
N LYS A 550 19.77 24.90 -5.56
CA LYS A 550 19.13 25.93 -4.74
C LYS A 550 17.91 26.52 -5.42
N PHE A 551 16.84 26.70 -4.66
CA PHE A 551 15.63 27.39 -5.08
C PHE A 551 15.03 28.17 -3.91
N LYS A 552 14.02 28.99 -4.21
CA LYS A 552 13.33 29.80 -3.21
C LYS A 552 11.93 29.26 -2.99
N ILE A 553 11.47 29.34 -1.75
CA ILE A 553 10.07 29.14 -1.36
C ILE A 553 9.55 30.42 -0.70
N ILE A 554 8.25 30.64 -0.77
CA ILE A 554 7.57 31.78 -0.12
C ILE A 554 6.42 31.22 0.69
N PRO A 555 6.61 31.01 2.01
CA PRO A 555 5.56 30.46 2.83
C PRO A 555 4.34 31.39 2.90
N SER A 556 3.13 30.87 2.71
CA SER A 556 1.87 31.64 2.82
C SER A 556 1.20 31.54 4.19
N GLU A 557 1.43 30.46 4.92
CA GLU A 557 0.79 30.17 6.22
C GLU A 557 1.83 29.79 7.27
N ALA A 558 1.57 30.16 8.53
CA ALA A 558 2.46 29.87 9.66
C ALA A 558 2.35 28.41 10.13
N GLY A 559 3.33 27.98 10.93
CA GLY A 559 3.35 26.65 11.54
C GLY A 559 4.20 25.62 10.78
N PRO A 560 4.15 24.34 11.19
CA PRO A 560 4.90 23.28 10.51
C PRO A 560 4.30 23.03 9.12
N LYS A 561 5.14 23.09 8.09
CA LYS A 561 4.80 22.76 6.70
C LYS A 561 5.75 21.70 6.18
N HIS A 562 5.36 20.93 5.17
CA HIS A 562 6.20 19.86 4.62
C HIS A 562 6.59 20.16 3.19
N LEU A 563 7.90 20.15 2.94
CA LEU A 563 8.48 20.24 1.61
C LEU A 563 8.79 18.82 1.11
N LEU A 564 8.09 18.40 0.07
CA LEU A 564 8.30 17.14 -0.63
C LEU A 564 9.34 17.32 -1.73
N VAL A 565 10.23 16.34 -1.84
CA VAL A 565 11.28 16.29 -2.86
C VAL A 565 11.24 14.93 -3.54
N ASN A 566 11.23 14.94 -4.87
CA ASN A 566 11.42 13.76 -5.71
C ASN A 566 12.59 14.00 -6.67
N PHE A 567 13.67 13.23 -6.54
CA PHE A 567 14.78 13.23 -7.48
C PHE A 567 14.73 11.96 -8.33
N SER A 568 14.79 12.14 -9.65
CA SER A 568 14.79 11.03 -10.60
C SER A 568 15.94 11.19 -11.59
N CYS A 569 16.58 10.08 -11.94
CA CYS A 569 17.59 10.01 -13.01
C CYS A 569 17.49 8.65 -13.72
N ASP A 570 18.32 8.43 -14.74
CA ASP A 570 18.32 7.19 -15.54
C ASP A 570 18.58 5.90 -14.74
N LYS A 571 19.30 5.98 -13.60
CA LYS A 571 19.61 4.85 -12.71
C LYS A 571 18.81 4.79 -11.42
N PHE A 572 18.32 5.95 -10.96
CA PHE A 572 17.59 6.06 -9.70
C PHE A 572 16.24 6.75 -9.95
N PRO A 573 15.21 5.97 -10.30
CA PRO A 573 13.87 6.52 -10.45
C PRO A 573 13.25 6.81 -9.08
N ASP A 574 12.68 8.00 -8.96
CA ASP A 574 11.79 8.43 -7.89
C ASP A 574 12.36 8.26 -6.47
N ILE A 575 13.51 8.88 -6.21
CA ILE A 575 14.03 9.06 -4.86
C ILE A 575 13.22 10.14 -4.15
N LYS A 576 12.31 9.71 -3.29
CA LYS A 576 11.47 10.60 -2.49
C LYS A 576 12.01 10.81 -1.10
N THR A 577 11.90 12.05 -0.63
CA THR A 577 12.08 12.42 0.77
C THR A 577 11.26 13.68 1.06
N PHE A 578 11.19 14.07 2.33
CA PHE A 578 10.53 15.31 2.73
C PHE A 578 11.26 15.98 3.88
N LYS A 579 10.95 17.27 4.09
CA LYS A 579 11.48 18.07 5.18
C LYS A 579 10.40 18.95 5.79
N THR A 580 10.26 18.90 7.11
CA THR A 580 9.46 19.88 7.84
C THR A 580 10.16 21.24 7.83
N VAL A 581 9.41 22.27 7.42
CA VAL A 581 9.78 23.69 7.42
C VAL A 581 8.90 24.37 8.47
N ASN A 582 9.51 24.90 9.53
CA ASN A 582 8.78 25.67 10.54
C ASN A 582 8.72 27.14 10.11
N VAL A 583 7.52 27.62 9.78
CA VAL A 583 7.24 28.96 9.21
C VAL A 583 6.76 29.96 10.24
#